data_AF-A0AAC9QR54-F1
#
_entry.id   AF-A0AAC9QR54-F1
#
_cell.length_a   1.000
_cell.length_b   1.000
_cell.length_c   1.000
_cell.angle_alpha   90.00
_cell.angle_beta   90.00
_cell.angle_gamma   90.00
#
_symmetry.space_group_name_H-M   'P 1'
#
loop_
_entity.id
_entity.type
_entity.pdbx_description
1 polymer ?
#
loop_
_entity_poly.entity_id
_entity_poly.type
_entity_poly.pdbx_seq_one_letter_code
_entity_poly.pdbx_strand_id
1 'polypeptide(L)'
;MYPTIQNIFLLQTGGTIGSAIHDGCIDVDPEKGDALIQTYLKSASRLVDFEVSRPFTILSENLVPAHWSQIIDALKTVDFDRYKGIIVTHGSDTLPYTAAALSYFFSTTPIPIVLVCSNHPLGHPESNALPNFSGAVDFILNTALPGIFTVYENKDGKTQIHLGTRLLEADWINDNFLSFGGCPFAVNDRHCLSHGNARLSPSIDALKDRAHHTSWAATPVFTEKVLALRAYPGMDYRYIDLGTTPPAAVLHALYHSATGNAEGTDGASLADFIASHPSVDHYLISFKNAQGDLYATGHDLIGQGGIPLENISFEAAVTKLYFAYNQKETDPVAYIRTERFFEFV
;
A
#
# COMPACT_ATOMS: atom_id res chain seq x y z
N MET A 1 40.01 -11.61 2.23
CA MET A 1 39.14 -10.52 1.74
C MET A 1 38.27 -10.13 2.92
N TYR A 2 38.40 -8.92 3.46
CA TYR A 2 37.55 -8.49 4.57
C TYR A 2 36.09 -8.43 4.09
N PRO A 3 35.12 -8.89 4.90
CA PRO A 3 33.72 -8.85 4.49
C PRO A 3 33.29 -7.40 4.24
N THR A 4 32.70 -7.14 3.07
CA THR A 4 32.19 -5.81 2.69
C THR A 4 30.91 -5.52 3.47
N ILE A 5 30.90 -4.42 4.21
CA ILE A 5 29.71 -3.94 4.94
C ILE A 5 28.60 -3.64 3.93
N GLN A 6 27.39 -4.16 4.20
CA GLN A 6 26.22 -3.89 3.38
C GLN A 6 25.43 -2.73 3.99
N ASN A 7 25.31 -1.61 3.27
CA ASN A 7 24.59 -0.44 3.78
C ASN A 7 23.11 -0.53 3.40
N ILE A 8 22.23 -0.32 4.38
CA ILE A 8 20.77 -0.20 4.19
C ILE A 8 20.33 1.14 4.78
N PHE A 9 19.51 1.89 4.04
CA PHE A 9 18.88 3.09 4.58
C PHE A 9 17.61 2.72 5.33
N LEU A 10 17.45 3.20 6.55
CA LEU A 10 16.29 2.94 7.40
C LEU A 10 15.51 4.23 7.63
N LEU A 11 14.34 4.35 7.01
CA LEU A 11 13.40 5.44 7.25
C LEU A 11 12.39 5.00 8.31
N GLN A 12 12.35 5.67 9.46
CA GLN A 12 11.38 5.35 10.50
C GLN A 12 10.29 6.41 10.55
N THR A 13 9.03 5.99 10.35
CA THR A 13 7.86 6.88 10.38
C THR A 13 6.97 6.66 11.60
N GLY A 14 7.40 5.79 12.52
CA GLY A 14 6.64 5.32 13.69
C GLY A 14 6.16 3.87 13.54
N GLY A 15 5.01 3.58 14.13
CA GLY A 15 4.40 2.25 14.15
C GLY A 15 4.92 1.32 15.24
N THR A 16 4.13 0.31 15.58
CA THR A 16 4.34 -0.67 16.65
C THR A 16 5.75 -1.29 16.66
N ILE A 17 6.36 -1.48 15.48
CA ILE A 17 7.71 -2.05 15.32
C ILE A 17 8.82 -1.16 15.92
N GLY A 18 8.57 0.15 16.02
CA GLY A 18 9.43 1.13 16.69
C GLY A 18 8.87 1.65 18.02
N SER A 19 7.78 1.07 18.53
CA SER A 19 7.10 1.52 19.76
C SER A 19 7.53 0.74 21.00
N ALA A 20 7.23 1.30 22.18
CA ALA A 20 7.39 0.69 23.50
C ALA A 20 6.05 0.58 24.22
N ILE A 21 5.90 -0.41 25.10
CA ILE A 21 4.79 -0.44 26.07
C ILE A 21 5.20 0.35 27.31
N HIS A 22 4.44 1.38 27.65
CA HIS A 22 4.53 2.11 28.93
C HIS A 22 3.14 2.14 29.57
N ASP A 23 3.01 1.60 30.79
CA ASP A 23 1.77 1.56 31.58
C ASP A 23 0.53 1.01 30.82
N GLY A 24 0.75 0.02 29.94
CA GLY A 24 -0.30 -0.59 29.12
C GLY A 24 -0.69 0.19 27.85
N CYS A 25 -0.01 1.30 27.57
CA CYS A 25 -0.14 2.09 26.33
C CYS A 25 1.05 1.81 25.40
N ILE A 26 0.79 1.68 24.10
CA ILE A 26 1.84 1.59 23.07
C ILE A 26 2.11 3.01 22.56
N ASP A 27 3.31 3.52 22.82
CA ASP A 27 3.73 4.83 22.34
C ASP A 27 5.08 4.74 21.62
N VAL A 28 5.32 5.66 20.71
CA VAL A 28 6.48 5.71 19.83
C VAL A 28 7.67 6.30 20.57
N ASP A 29 8.77 5.55 20.66
CA ASP A 29 9.97 5.93 21.42
C ASP A 29 11.20 6.01 20.49
N PRO A 30 11.73 7.23 20.22
CA PRO A 30 12.89 7.42 19.34
C PRO A 30 14.13 6.63 19.76
N GLU A 31 14.32 6.36 21.06
CA GLU A 31 15.47 5.59 21.57
C GLU A 31 15.36 4.09 21.23
N LYS A 32 14.17 3.58 20.89
CA LYS A 32 13.94 2.16 20.59
C LYS A 32 13.90 1.79 19.11
N GLY A 33 13.81 2.77 18.21
CA GLY A 33 14.17 2.55 16.81
C GLY A 33 15.60 1.98 16.68
N ASP A 34 16.49 2.41 17.57
CA ASP A 34 17.84 1.85 17.69
C ASP A 34 17.81 0.46 18.34
N ALA A 35 16.90 0.18 19.28
CA ALA A 35 16.78 -1.14 19.92
C ALA A 35 16.42 -2.26 18.93
N LEU A 36 15.59 -1.99 17.91
CA LEU A 36 15.30 -2.95 16.84
C LEU A 36 16.59 -3.30 16.06
N ILE A 37 17.35 -2.27 15.67
CA ILE A 37 18.65 -2.43 14.99
C ILE A 37 19.61 -3.22 15.87
N GLN A 38 19.75 -2.85 17.14
CA GLN A 38 20.64 -3.56 18.08
C GLN A 38 20.22 -5.01 18.28
N THR A 39 18.91 -5.29 18.35
CA THR A 39 18.40 -6.66 18.48
C THR A 39 18.70 -7.47 17.23
N TYR A 40 18.50 -6.88 16.04
CA TYR A 40 18.90 -7.49 14.78
C TYR A 40 20.41 -7.74 14.72
N LEU A 41 21.25 -6.75 15.01
CA LEU A 41 22.71 -6.89 14.95
C LEU A 41 23.26 -7.96 15.92
N LYS A 42 22.61 -8.18 17.06
CA LYS A 42 22.97 -9.25 18.01
C LYS A 42 22.68 -10.65 17.47
N SER A 43 21.65 -10.80 16.62
CA SER A 43 21.26 -12.09 16.03
C SER A 43 21.76 -12.28 14.59
N ALA A 44 22.17 -11.20 13.92
CA ALA A 44 22.55 -11.21 12.52
C ALA A 44 23.87 -11.94 12.30
N SER A 45 23.87 -12.81 11.28
CA SER A 45 25.08 -13.47 10.77
C SER A 45 25.81 -12.64 9.70
N ARG A 46 25.17 -11.57 9.20
CA ARG A 46 25.67 -10.71 8.12
C ARG A 46 26.08 -9.35 8.67
N LEU A 47 27.16 -8.80 8.13
CA LEU A 47 27.62 -7.44 8.47
C LEU A 47 26.82 -6.40 7.67
N VAL A 48 25.84 -5.80 8.34
CA VAL A 48 24.96 -4.77 7.80
C VAL A 48 25.14 -3.51 8.63
N ASP A 49 25.19 -2.36 7.97
CA ASP A 49 25.15 -1.05 8.60
C ASP A 49 23.87 -0.30 8.19
N PHE A 50 23.31 0.45 9.14
CA PHE A 50 22.04 1.16 8.96
C PHE A 50 22.24 2.66 9.10
N GLU A 51 21.97 3.40 8.03
CA GLU A 51 21.83 4.86 8.11
C GLU A 51 20.36 5.20 8.37
N VAL A 52 20.08 5.89 9.48
CA VAL A 52 18.71 6.08 9.97
C VAL A 52 18.24 7.51 9.75
N SER A 53 17.02 7.67 9.22
CA SER A 53 16.32 8.95 9.13
C SER A 53 14.91 8.84 9.68
N ARG A 54 14.45 9.90 10.37
CA ARG A 54 13.18 9.95 11.09
C ARG A 54 12.43 11.22 10.71
N PRO A 55 11.78 11.27 9.53
CA PRO A 55 11.15 12.51 9.04
C PRO A 55 9.98 12.95 9.94
N PHE A 56 9.30 12.00 10.56
CA PHE A 56 8.26 12.20 11.57
C PHE A 56 8.00 10.88 12.30
N THR A 57 7.19 10.95 13.35
CA THR A 57 6.79 9.79 14.14
C THR A 57 5.30 9.90 14.46
N ILE A 58 4.49 8.93 14.01
CA ILE A 58 3.03 8.95 14.18
C ILE A 58 2.47 7.53 14.32
N LEU A 59 1.31 7.40 14.97
CA LEU A 59 0.49 6.19 14.95
C LEU A 59 -0.23 6.07 13.59
N SER A 60 -0.30 4.86 13.02
CA SER A 60 -0.71 4.67 11.62
C SER A 60 -2.15 5.09 11.32
N GLU A 61 -3.05 4.96 12.28
CA GLU A 61 -4.45 5.36 12.19
C GLU A 61 -4.64 6.88 12.05
N ASN A 62 -3.62 7.67 12.39
CA ASN A 62 -3.61 9.13 12.23
C ASN A 62 -2.90 9.60 10.95
N LEU A 63 -2.40 8.68 10.12
CA LEU A 63 -1.78 9.03 8.85
C LEU A 63 -2.80 9.64 7.89
N VAL A 64 -2.33 10.61 7.12
CA VAL A 64 -3.09 11.32 6.09
C VAL A 64 -2.21 11.48 4.86
N PRO A 65 -2.76 11.74 3.65
CA PRO A 65 -1.97 11.80 2.42
C PRO A 65 -0.76 12.75 2.46
N ALA A 66 -0.83 13.85 3.21
CA ALA A 66 0.30 14.77 3.38
C ALA A 66 1.55 14.11 3.99
N HIS A 67 1.38 13.06 4.80
CA HIS A 67 2.50 12.28 5.33
C HIS A 67 3.19 11.44 4.26
N TRP A 68 2.46 10.98 3.21
CA TRP A 68 3.11 10.33 2.07
C TRP A 68 4.08 11.29 1.37
N SER A 69 3.71 12.56 1.20
CA SER A 69 4.60 13.58 0.65
C SER A 69 5.87 13.74 1.51
N GLN A 70 5.74 13.72 2.84
CA GLN A 70 6.90 13.80 3.75
C GLN A 70 7.83 12.58 3.62
N ILE A 71 7.27 11.37 3.49
CA ILE A 71 8.06 10.14 3.24
C ILE A 71 8.78 10.26 1.89
N ILE A 72 8.06 10.66 0.84
CA ILE A 72 8.59 10.84 -0.50
C ILE A 72 9.73 11.87 -0.50
N ASP A 73 9.54 13.02 0.12
CA ASP A 73 10.57 14.07 0.20
C ASP A 73 11.80 13.58 0.95
N ALA A 74 11.63 12.86 2.06
CA ALA A 74 12.74 12.29 2.80
C ALA A 74 13.55 11.31 1.92
N LEU A 75 12.87 10.39 1.21
CA LEU A 75 13.52 9.43 0.32
C LEU A 75 14.19 10.10 -0.88
N LYS A 76 13.63 11.17 -1.45
CA LYS A 76 14.25 11.90 -2.57
C LYS A 76 15.58 12.57 -2.21
N THR A 77 15.86 12.81 -0.93
CA THR A 77 17.16 13.34 -0.50
C THR A 77 18.25 12.27 -0.41
N VAL A 78 17.88 11.00 -0.51
CA VAL A 78 18.80 9.86 -0.37
C VAL A 78 19.44 9.53 -1.71
N ASP A 79 20.75 9.39 -1.70
CA ASP A 79 21.50 8.83 -2.83
C ASP A 79 21.40 7.30 -2.81
N PHE A 80 20.49 6.75 -3.62
CA PHE A 80 20.17 5.31 -3.62
C PHE A 80 21.38 4.42 -3.98
N ASP A 81 22.37 4.94 -4.72
CA ASP A 81 23.55 4.17 -5.12
C ASP A 81 24.47 3.80 -3.93
N ARG A 82 24.30 4.48 -2.78
CA ARG A 82 25.03 4.19 -1.54
C ARG A 82 24.50 2.96 -0.79
N TYR A 83 23.31 2.47 -1.12
CA TYR A 83 22.61 1.44 -0.35
C TYR A 83 22.22 0.23 -1.19
N LYS A 84 22.10 -0.94 -0.55
CA LYS A 84 21.57 -2.16 -1.16
C LYS A 84 20.05 -2.16 -1.26
N GLY A 85 19.40 -1.38 -0.41
CA GLY A 85 17.97 -1.25 -0.32
C GLY A 85 17.59 -0.25 0.77
N ILE A 86 16.30 0.03 0.84
CA ILE A 86 15.69 0.92 1.82
C ILE A 86 14.67 0.11 2.62
N ILE A 87 14.66 0.29 3.94
CA ILE A 87 13.61 -0.21 4.82
C ILE A 87 12.81 0.99 5.33
N VAL A 88 11.48 0.91 5.27
CA VAL A 88 10.59 1.90 5.86
C VAL A 88 9.80 1.24 6.99
N THR A 89 10.02 1.64 8.23
CA THR A 89 9.19 1.14 9.35
C THR A 89 7.90 1.93 9.43
N HIS A 90 6.78 1.23 9.55
CA HIS A 90 5.45 1.82 9.49
C HIS A 90 4.51 1.10 10.47
N GLY A 91 3.38 1.73 10.81
CA GLY A 91 2.29 1.06 11.54
C GLY A 91 1.42 0.20 10.62
N SER A 92 0.78 -0.82 11.16
CA SER A 92 0.05 -1.84 10.38
C SER A 92 -1.21 -1.30 9.72
N ASP A 93 -1.97 -0.41 10.36
CA ASP A 93 -3.34 -0.07 9.95
C ASP A 93 -3.40 0.55 8.55
N THR A 94 -2.42 1.41 8.23
CA THR A 94 -2.36 2.13 6.96
C THR A 94 -1.17 1.73 6.10
N LEU A 95 -0.48 0.63 6.46
CA LEU A 95 0.62 0.07 5.67
C LEU A 95 0.25 -0.16 4.19
N PRO A 96 -0.91 -0.75 3.85
CA PRO A 96 -1.28 -0.98 2.44
C PRO A 96 -1.36 0.31 1.62
N TYR A 97 -1.90 1.38 2.18
CA TYR A 97 -2.04 2.66 1.49
C TYR A 97 -0.68 3.33 1.28
N THR A 98 0.17 3.35 2.30
CA THR A 98 1.54 3.89 2.15
C THR A 98 2.38 3.05 1.19
N ALA A 99 2.25 1.72 1.22
CA ALA A 99 2.93 0.83 0.28
C ALA A 99 2.49 1.11 -1.16
N ALA A 100 1.19 1.27 -1.42
CA ALA A 100 0.68 1.66 -2.74
C ALA A 100 1.17 3.07 -3.14
N ALA A 101 1.19 4.04 -2.22
CA ALA A 101 1.62 5.41 -2.50
C ALA A 101 3.09 5.45 -2.94
N LEU A 102 3.96 4.76 -2.20
CA LEU A 102 5.37 4.65 -2.57
C LEU A 102 5.55 3.86 -3.88
N SER A 103 4.71 2.86 -4.14
CA SER A 103 4.74 2.11 -5.40
C SER A 103 4.43 3.00 -6.61
N TYR A 104 3.45 3.90 -6.49
CA TYR A 104 3.11 4.82 -7.57
C TYR A 104 4.16 5.90 -7.78
N PHE A 105 4.80 6.39 -6.71
CA PHE A 105 5.82 7.43 -6.81
C PHE A 105 7.19 6.89 -7.25
N PHE A 106 7.65 5.81 -6.62
CA PHE A 106 8.98 5.23 -6.81
C PHE A 106 8.98 4.00 -7.72
N SER A 107 8.03 3.89 -8.65
CA SER A 107 7.89 2.74 -9.57
C SER A 107 9.17 2.44 -10.37
N THR A 108 10.01 3.45 -10.63
CA THR A 108 11.30 3.33 -11.34
C THR A 108 12.52 3.16 -10.42
N THR A 109 12.32 2.90 -9.12
CA THR A 109 13.42 2.85 -8.14
C THR A 109 14.52 1.86 -8.55
N PRO A 110 15.81 2.21 -8.39
CA PRO A 110 16.90 1.31 -8.73
C PRO A 110 17.11 0.14 -7.77
N ILE A 111 16.66 0.30 -6.52
CA ILE A 111 16.88 -0.62 -5.40
C ILE A 111 15.54 -0.95 -4.73
N PRO A 112 15.44 -2.08 -4.01
CA PRO A 112 14.23 -2.42 -3.26
C PRO A 112 13.95 -1.39 -2.17
N ILE A 113 12.69 -0.95 -2.09
CA ILE A 113 12.14 -0.23 -0.94
C ILE A 113 11.15 -1.18 -0.25
N VAL A 114 11.48 -1.59 0.98
CA VAL A 114 10.71 -2.60 1.73
C VAL A 114 10.06 -1.96 2.94
N LEU A 115 8.73 -1.94 2.98
CA LEU A 115 7.99 -1.48 4.14
C LEU A 115 7.78 -2.63 5.13
N VAL A 116 7.92 -2.34 6.42
CA VAL A 116 7.77 -3.32 7.50
C VAL A 116 6.94 -2.74 8.65
N CYS A 117 6.12 -3.59 9.26
CA CYS A 117 5.40 -3.32 10.50
C CYS A 117 5.49 -4.52 11.44
N SER A 118 4.84 -4.46 12.61
CA SER A 118 4.68 -5.60 13.50
C SER A 118 3.32 -5.59 14.19
N ASN A 119 2.84 -6.76 14.59
CA ASN A 119 1.60 -6.91 15.37
C ASN A 119 1.75 -6.42 16.82
N HIS A 120 2.92 -6.66 17.42
CA HIS A 120 3.23 -6.28 18.79
C HIS A 120 4.56 -5.53 18.89
N PRO A 121 4.73 -4.69 19.93
CA PRO A 121 5.97 -3.97 20.17
C PRO A 121 7.16 -4.89 20.35
N LEU A 122 8.36 -4.34 20.10
CA LEU A 122 9.60 -5.05 20.31
C LEU A 122 9.72 -5.52 21.77
N GLY A 123 9.93 -6.82 21.98
CA GLY A 123 10.06 -7.45 23.30
C GLY A 123 8.81 -8.18 23.78
N HIS A 124 7.67 -8.05 23.10
CA HIS A 124 6.53 -8.94 23.36
C HIS A 124 6.86 -10.38 22.90
N PRO A 125 6.53 -11.43 23.67
CA PRO A 125 6.88 -12.83 23.33
C PRO A 125 6.37 -13.30 21.97
N GLU A 126 5.24 -12.75 21.53
CA GLU A 126 4.59 -13.05 20.24
C GLU A 126 4.85 -11.98 19.18
N SER A 127 5.81 -11.06 19.40
CA SER A 127 6.14 -10.02 18.44
C SER A 127 6.82 -10.60 17.21
N ASN A 128 6.27 -10.28 16.03
CA ASN A 128 6.90 -10.53 14.75
C ASN A 128 7.83 -9.37 14.29
N ALA A 129 8.16 -8.41 15.16
CA ALA A 129 9.03 -7.27 14.81
C ALA A 129 10.41 -7.70 14.27
N LEU A 130 11.09 -8.61 14.98
CA LEU A 130 12.41 -9.09 14.56
C LEU A 130 12.34 -10.01 13.32
N PRO A 131 11.41 -10.98 13.23
CA PRO A 131 11.18 -11.74 12.00
C PRO A 131 10.93 -10.86 10.77
N ASN A 132 10.02 -9.87 10.87
CA ASN A 132 9.68 -8.98 9.76
C ASN A 132 10.87 -8.12 9.33
N PHE A 133 11.58 -7.52 10.29
CA PHE A 133 12.76 -6.72 10.02
C PHE A 133 13.89 -7.55 9.39
N SER A 134 14.13 -8.75 9.91
CA SER A 134 15.14 -9.68 9.35
C SER A 134 14.75 -10.13 7.95
N GLY A 135 13.47 -10.44 7.72
CA GLY A 135 12.94 -10.82 6.42
C GLY A 135 13.10 -9.73 5.36
N ALA A 136 12.95 -8.45 5.74
CA ALA A 136 13.21 -7.32 4.85
C ALA A 136 14.70 -7.21 4.49
N VAL A 137 15.60 -7.34 5.47
CA VAL A 137 17.04 -7.34 5.22
C VAL A 137 17.44 -8.51 4.31
N ASP A 138 16.93 -9.71 4.58
CA ASP A 138 17.20 -10.88 3.75
C ASP A 138 16.71 -10.70 2.32
N PHE A 139 15.48 -10.18 2.15
CA PHE A 139 14.92 -9.91 0.84
C PHE A 139 15.79 -8.93 0.05
N ILE A 140 16.20 -7.83 0.68
CA ILE A 140 17.09 -6.83 0.07
C ILE A 140 18.41 -7.47 -0.38
N LEU A 141 19.08 -8.18 0.53
CA LEU A 141 20.42 -8.69 0.29
C LEU A 141 20.47 -9.91 -0.64
N ASN A 142 19.39 -10.70 -0.72
CA ASN A 142 19.36 -11.91 -1.53
C ASN A 142 18.82 -11.68 -2.95
N THR A 143 18.02 -10.64 -3.18
CA THR A 143 17.32 -10.47 -4.46
C THR A 143 17.84 -9.29 -5.28
N ALA A 144 18.23 -8.19 -4.63
CA ALA A 144 18.54 -6.92 -5.29
C ALA A 144 17.48 -6.50 -6.34
N LEU A 145 16.21 -6.82 -6.09
CA LEU A 145 15.11 -6.50 -7.01
C LEU A 145 14.69 -5.04 -6.85
N PRO A 146 14.54 -4.27 -7.94
CA PRO A 146 13.90 -2.96 -7.88
C PRO A 146 12.41 -3.12 -7.58
N GLY A 147 11.85 -2.13 -6.90
CA GLY A 147 10.41 -2.06 -6.63
C GLY A 147 10.07 -1.80 -5.17
N ILE A 148 8.77 -1.73 -4.91
CA ILE A 148 8.21 -1.51 -3.59
C ILE A 148 7.57 -2.80 -3.11
N PHE A 149 7.99 -3.24 -1.93
CA PHE A 149 7.55 -4.49 -1.33
C PHE A 149 7.16 -4.29 0.12
N THR A 150 6.36 -5.19 0.66
CA THR A 150 6.16 -5.30 2.10
C THR A 150 6.50 -6.70 2.57
N VAL A 151 6.98 -6.81 3.81
CA VAL A 151 7.34 -8.09 4.43
C VAL A 151 6.56 -8.25 5.73
N TYR A 152 5.91 -9.39 5.89
CA TYR A 152 5.15 -9.70 7.09
C TYR A 152 5.06 -11.19 7.38
N GLU A 153 5.33 -11.58 8.63
CA GLU A 153 5.13 -12.91 9.17
C GLU A 153 3.71 -13.06 9.70
N ASN A 154 2.92 -13.84 8.98
CA ASN A 154 1.57 -14.21 9.37
C ASN A 154 1.60 -15.23 10.52
N LYS A 155 0.46 -15.40 11.20
CA LYS A 155 0.27 -16.30 12.35
C LYS A 155 0.60 -17.76 12.07
N ASP A 156 0.63 -18.18 10.81
CA ASP A 156 1.10 -19.52 10.40
C ASP A 156 2.63 -19.66 10.42
N GLY A 157 3.35 -18.61 10.83
CA GLY A 157 4.80 -18.55 10.93
C GLY A 157 5.51 -18.35 9.60
N LYS A 158 4.77 -18.05 8.52
CA LYS A 158 5.36 -17.80 7.20
C LYS A 158 5.55 -16.31 6.98
N THR A 159 6.79 -15.93 6.73
CA THR A 159 7.13 -14.58 6.27
C THR A 159 6.81 -14.45 4.79
N GLN A 160 5.80 -13.64 4.47
CA GLN A 160 5.37 -13.36 3.11
C GLN A 160 5.93 -12.02 2.64
N ILE A 161 6.22 -11.95 1.33
CA ILE A 161 6.62 -10.74 0.63
C ILE A 161 5.50 -10.38 -0.33
N HIS A 162 5.00 -9.15 -0.24
CA HIS A 162 3.92 -8.65 -1.06
C HIS A 162 4.42 -7.53 -1.96
N LEU A 163 3.81 -7.36 -3.14
CA LEU A 163 3.98 -6.12 -3.91
C LEU A 163 3.23 -5.01 -3.19
N GLY A 164 3.82 -3.81 -3.12
CA GLY A 164 3.24 -2.70 -2.37
C GLY A 164 1.82 -2.34 -2.81
N THR A 165 1.53 -2.41 -4.11
CA THR A 165 0.20 -2.16 -4.70
C THR A 165 -0.82 -3.28 -4.50
N ARG A 166 -0.39 -4.45 -4.00
CA ARG A 166 -1.28 -5.60 -3.83
C ARG A 166 -1.48 -5.98 -2.37
N LEU A 167 -0.86 -5.28 -1.43
CA LEU A 167 -1.10 -5.52 -0.02
C LEU A 167 -2.55 -5.14 0.34
N LEU A 168 -3.22 -5.99 1.10
CA LEU A 168 -4.55 -5.72 1.65
C LEU A 168 -4.45 -5.34 3.13
N GLU A 169 -5.46 -4.67 3.66
CA GLU A 169 -5.60 -4.46 5.12
C GLU A 169 -5.52 -5.78 5.89
N ALA A 170 -4.88 -5.73 7.05
CA ALA A 170 -4.72 -6.89 7.92
C ALA A 170 -6.07 -7.39 8.44
N ASP A 171 -6.19 -8.70 8.65
CA ASP A 171 -7.39 -9.24 9.28
C ASP A 171 -7.41 -8.95 10.79
N TRP A 172 -8.52 -8.41 11.27
CA TRP A 172 -8.80 -8.11 12.68
C TRP A 172 -8.67 -9.25 13.72
N ILE A 173 -8.55 -10.52 13.30
CA ILE A 173 -8.51 -11.66 14.24
C ILE A 173 -7.08 -12.19 14.43
N ASN A 174 -6.30 -12.23 13.34
CA ASN A 174 -4.97 -12.83 13.33
C ASN A 174 -3.88 -11.84 12.95
N ASP A 175 -4.25 -10.61 12.63
CA ASP A 175 -3.36 -9.57 12.12
C ASP A 175 -2.58 -10.02 10.88
N ASN A 176 -3.14 -10.92 10.05
CA ASN A 176 -2.45 -11.40 8.86
C ASN A 176 -2.63 -10.42 7.70
N PHE A 177 -1.55 -10.21 6.97
CA PHE A 177 -1.59 -9.54 5.69
C PHE A 177 -1.76 -10.54 4.55
N LEU A 178 -2.61 -10.18 3.59
CA LEU A 178 -2.85 -10.94 2.37
C LEU A 178 -2.53 -10.09 1.14
N SER A 179 -2.30 -10.76 0.01
CA SER A 179 -2.16 -10.09 -1.28
C SER A 179 -3.46 -10.17 -2.08
N PHE A 180 -3.81 -9.08 -2.73
CA PHE A 180 -4.84 -9.06 -3.77
C PHE A 180 -4.50 -10.06 -4.87
N GLY A 181 -5.49 -10.83 -5.32
CA GLY A 181 -5.28 -12.00 -6.19
C GLY A 181 -4.93 -13.29 -5.43
N GLY A 182 -4.80 -13.25 -4.10
CA GLY A 182 -4.65 -14.43 -3.25
C GLY A 182 -3.27 -15.08 -3.27
N CYS A 183 -2.25 -14.40 -3.80
CA CYS A 183 -0.89 -14.93 -3.85
C CYS A 183 0.15 -13.84 -3.52
N PRO A 184 1.01 -14.04 -2.50
CA PRO A 184 2.16 -13.16 -2.26
C PRO A 184 3.17 -13.25 -3.40
N PHE A 185 3.99 -12.20 -3.55
CA PHE A 185 5.06 -12.16 -4.54
C PHE A 185 6.11 -13.24 -4.27
N ALA A 186 6.46 -13.41 -3.00
CA ALA A 186 7.33 -14.49 -2.55
C ALA A 186 6.99 -14.89 -1.11
N VAL A 187 7.45 -16.06 -0.70
CA VAL A 187 7.43 -16.54 0.68
C VAL A 187 8.85 -16.84 1.09
N ASN A 188 9.27 -16.27 2.21
CA ASN A 188 10.53 -16.56 2.87
C ASN A 188 10.28 -17.58 3.98
N ASP A 189 10.66 -18.83 3.73
CA ASP A 189 10.67 -19.88 4.75
C ASP A 189 12.13 -20.14 5.17
N ARG A 190 12.50 -19.66 6.36
CA ARG A 190 13.85 -19.84 6.94
C ARG A 190 15.00 -19.40 6.00
N HIS A 191 14.91 -18.19 5.45
CA HIS A 191 15.86 -17.60 4.50
C HIS A 191 15.83 -18.21 3.09
N CYS A 192 14.91 -19.13 2.80
CA CYS A 192 14.67 -19.65 1.45
C CYS A 192 13.49 -18.91 0.81
N LEU A 193 13.79 -18.08 -0.20
CA LEU A 193 12.78 -17.37 -0.97
C LEU A 193 12.19 -18.27 -2.05
N SER A 194 10.86 -18.41 -2.03
CA SER A 194 10.09 -19.08 -3.08
C SER A 194 9.13 -18.07 -3.70
N HIS A 195 9.14 -17.94 -5.02
CA HIS A 195 8.24 -17.02 -5.72
C HIS A 195 6.81 -17.54 -5.74
N GLY A 196 5.85 -16.63 -5.71
CA GLY A 196 4.42 -16.92 -5.81
C GLY A 196 4.00 -17.43 -7.19
N ASN A 197 2.69 -17.52 -7.41
CA ASN A 197 2.10 -17.99 -8.66
C ASN A 197 2.57 -17.11 -9.84
N ALA A 198 3.34 -17.70 -10.74
CA ALA A 198 3.92 -17.05 -11.91
C ALA A 198 2.88 -16.49 -12.90
N ARG A 199 1.60 -16.89 -12.81
CA ARG A 199 0.54 -16.31 -13.66
C ARG A 199 0.09 -14.93 -13.19
N LEU A 200 0.02 -14.74 -11.88
CA LEU A 200 -0.47 -13.49 -11.29
C LEU A 200 0.69 -12.58 -10.90
N SER A 201 1.83 -13.14 -10.50
CA SER A 201 3.00 -12.37 -10.11
C SER A 201 3.79 -11.88 -11.33
N PRO A 202 4.27 -10.63 -11.34
CA PRO A 202 5.16 -10.16 -12.40
C PRO A 202 6.45 -10.99 -12.43
N SER A 203 7.02 -11.13 -13.63
CA SER A 203 8.33 -11.77 -13.76
C SER A 203 9.43 -10.87 -13.19
N ILE A 204 10.56 -11.47 -12.83
CA ILE A 204 11.74 -10.73 -12.38
C ILE A 204 12.22 -9.74 -13.46
N ASP A 205 12.12 -10.12 -14.73
CA ASP A 205 12.51 -9.25 -15.84
C ASP A 205 11.56 -8.06 -15.98
N ALA A 206 10.26 -8.26 -15.75
CA ALA A 206 9.28 -7.16 -15.74
C ALA A 206 9.56 -6.17 -14.61
N LEU A 207 9.94 -6.63 -13.41
CA LEU A 207 10.36 -5.74 -12.33
C LEU A 207 11.62 -4.93 -12.69
N LYS A 208 12.55 -5.54 -13.42
CA LYS A 208 13.80 -4.88 -13.84
C LYS A 208 13.61 -3.93 -15.02
N ASP A 209 12.55 -4.12 -15.81
CA ASP A 209 12.25 -3.27 -16.95
C ASP A 209 11.62 -1.94 -16.51
N ARG A 210 12.46 -0.93 -16.36
CA ARG A 210 12.06 0.42 -15.93
C ARG A 210 11.42 1.26 -17.03
N ALA A 211 11.42 0.79 -18.28
CA ALA A 211 10.97 1.60 -19.42
C ALA A 211 9.45 1.85 -19.43
N HIS A 212 8.69 1.00 -18.74
CA HIS A 212 7.23 1.09 -18.62
C HIS A 212 6.76 1.83 -17.37
N HIS A 213 7.67 2.23 -16.48
CA HIS A 213 7.35 2.88 -15.23
C HIS A 213 7.49 4.41 -15.37
N THR A 214 6.49 5.15 -14.92
CA THR A 214 6.52 6.62 -14.95
C THR A 214 7.19 7.19 -13.71
N SER A 215 8.18 8.04 -13.94
CA SER A 215 8.80 8.86 -12.90
C SER A 215 8.00 10.14 -12.69
N TRP A 216 7.73 10.46 -11.43
CA TRP A 216 7.17 11.75 -11.05
C TRP A 216 8.23 12.85 -11.08
N ALA A 217 7.93 13.99 -11.71
CA ALA A 217 8.87 15.12 -11.74
C ALA A 217 8.99 15.83 -10.38
N ALA A 218 7.89 15.89 -9.62
CA ALA A 218 7.80 16.59 -8.34
C ALA A 218 7.01 15.78 -7.31
N THR A 219 7.24 16.06 -6.03
CA THR A 219 6.47 15.48 -4.93
C THR A 219 5.02 15.99 -5.01
N PRO A 220 4.00 15.12 -4.95
CA PRO A 220 2.60 15.56 -5.00
C PRO A 220 2.21 16.32 -3.74
N VAL A 221 1.35 17.32 -3.90
CA VAL A 221 0.67 18.00 -2.79
C VAL A 221 -0.80 17.58 -2.83
N PHE A 222 -1.24 16.82 -1.84
CA PHE A 222 -2.58 16.20 -1.82
C PHE A 222 -3.68 17.15 -1.31
N THR A 223 -3.98 18.19 -2.09
CA THR A 223 -5.05 19.16 -1.80
C THR A 223 -6.44 18.60 -2.10
N GLU A 224 -6.60 17.95 -3.26
CA GLU A 224 -7.84 17.33 -3.69
C GLU A 224 -8.18 16.12 -2.82
N LYS A 225 -9.46 16.00 -2.46
CA LYS A 225 -9.98 14.95 -1.57
C LYS A 225 -10.70 13.87 -2.36
N VAL A 226 -10.62 12.64 -1.86
CA VAL A 226 -11.29 11.47 -2.40
C VAL A 226 -12.21 10.92 -1.32
N LEU A 227 -13.45 10.60 -1.68
CA LEU A 227 -14.37 9.87 -0.82
C LEU A 227 -14.37 8.39 -1.24
N ALA A 228 -14.24 7.48 -0.28
CA ALA A 228 -14.28 6.04 -0.56
C ALA A 228 -15.42 5.38 0.23
N LEU A 229 -16.30 4.71 -0.46
CA LEU A 229 -17.53 4.12 0.06
C LEU A 229 -17.51 2.61 -0.19
N ARG A 230 -17.90 1.83 0.82
CA ARG A 230 -18.03 0.38 0.70
C ARG A 230 -19.48 -0.03 0.83
N ALA A 231 -19.99 -0.70 -0.20
CA ALA A 231 -21.39 -1.12 -0.25
C ALA A 231 -21.70 -2.11 0.90
N TYR A 232 -22.83 -1.88 1.56
CA TYR A 232 -23.45 -2.82 2.50
C TYR A 232 -24.97 -2.80 2.35
N PRO A 233 -25.69 -3.87 2.75
CA PRO A 233 -27.14 -3.91 2.66
C PRO A 233 -27.78 -2.82 3.53
N GLY A 234 -28.61 -1.98 2.91
CA GLY A 234 -29.28 -0.87 3.60
C GLY A 234 -28.47 0.43 3.68
N MET A 235 -27.34 0.52 2.98
CA MET A 235 -26.66 1.79 2.77
C MET A 235 -27.58 2.77 2.05
N ASP A 236 -27.84 3.92 2.66
CA ASP A 236 -28.72 4.96 2.15
C ASP A 236 -27.89 6.17 1.74
N TYR A 237 -27.79 6.39 0.43
CA TYR A 237 -26.91 7.41 -0.15
C TYR A 237 -27.40 8.85 0.11
N ARG A 238 -28.63 9.03 0.58
CA ARG A 238 -29.15 10.37 0.93
C ARG A 238 -28.45 10.98 2.15
N TYR A 239 -27.81 10.16 2.98
CA TYR A 239 -27.01 10.65 4.11
C TYR A 239 -25.58 11.04 3.71
N ILE A 240 -25.24 10.93 2.43
CA ILE A 240 -23.92 11.29 1.90
C ILE A 240 -24.07 12.62 1.17
N ASP A 241 -23.85 13.71 1.89
CA ASP A 241 -23.81 15.05 1.31
C ASP A 241 -22.39 15.35 0.83
N LEU A 242 -22.22 15.62 -0.47
CA LEU A 242 -20.95 16.06 -1.04
C LEU A 242 -20.68 17.56 -0.79
N GLY A 243 -21.68 18.30 -0.29
CA GLY A 243 -21.56 19.68 0.11
C GLY A 243 -21.27 20.63 -1.05
N THR A 244 -20.79 21.82 -0.70
CA THR A 244 -20.48 22.89 -1.67
C THR A 244 -19.10 22.77 -2.31
N THR A 245 -18.20 22.00 -1.68
CA THR A 245 -16.87 21.68 -2.19
C THR A 245 -16.77 20.16 -2.28
N PRO A 246 -17.32 19.56 -3.36
CA PRO A 246 -17.35 18.11 -3.50
C PRO A 246 -15.93 17.52 -3.56
N PRO A 247 -15.75 16.26 -3.16
CA PRO A 247 -14.50 15.56 -3.42
C PRO A 247 -14.24 15.50 -4.92
N ALA A 248 -12.97 15.45 -5.31
CA ALA A 248 -12.58 15.37 -6.71
C ALA A 248 -13.02 14.05 -7.36
N ALA A 249 -13.12 12.98 -6.56
CA ALA A 249 -13.64 11.69 -6.98
C ALA A 249 -14.30 10.92 -5.83
N VAL A 250 -15.22 10.03 -6.18
CA VAL A 250 -15.80 9.05 -5.25
C VAL A 250 -15.47 7.63 -5.73
N LEU A 251 -14.89 6.82 -4.86
CA LEU A 251 -14.67 5.39 -5.08
C LEU A 251 -15.80 4.59 -4.44
N HIS A 252 -16.43 3.70 -5.20
CA HIS A 252 -17.44 2.77 -4.72
C HIS A 252 -16.91 1.34 -4.79
N ALA A 253 -16.69 0.73 -3.62
CA ALA A 253 -16.42 -0.68 -3.48
C ALA A 253 -17.72 -1.48 -3.50
N LEU A 254 -18.00 -2.05 -4.66
CA LEU A 254 -19.18 -2.88 -4.91
C LEU A 254 -19.01 -4.31 -4.35
N TYR A 255 -20.08 -5.10 -4.37
CA TYR A 255 -19.98 -6.52 -4.06
C TYR A 255 -19.09 -7.27 -5.08
N HIS A 256 -18.64 -8.47 -4.72
CA HIS A 256 -17.62 -9.23 -5.47
C HIS A 256 -17.98 -9.56 -6.94
N SER A 257 -19.24 -9.39 -7.34
CA SER A 257 -19.74 -9.59 -8.71
C SER A 257 -19.97 -8.28 -9.47
N ALA A 258 -19.36 -7.17 -9.01
CA ALA A 258 -19.57 -5.82 -9.53
C ALA A 258 -21.04 -5.37 -9.47
N THR A 259 -21.74 -5.78 -8.40
CA THR A 259 -23.13 -5.43 -8.15
C THR A 259 -23.23 -4.44 -6.99
N GLY A 260 -24.21 -3.53 -7.07
CA GLY A 260 -24.51 -2.55 -6.03
C GLY A 260 -26.02 -2.29 -5.98
N ASN A 261 -26.45 -1.49 -4.99
CA ASN A 261 -27.85 -1.09 -4.89
C ASN A 261 -28.18 -0.10 -6.01
N ALA A 262 -28.86 -0.57 -7.05
CA ALA A 262 -29.36 0.26 -8.16
C ALA A 262 -30.86 0.56 -8.04
N GLU A 263 -31.52 0.08 -6.98
CA GLU A 263 -32.95 0.21 -6.77
C GLU A 263 -33.21 0.88 -5.41
N GLY A 264 -34.03 1.93 -5.43
CA GLY A 264 -34.44 2.66 -4.23
C GLY A 264 -35.55 3.66 -4.52
N THR A 265 -36.21 4.14 -3.48
CA THR A 265 -37.15 5.26 -3.57
C THR A 265 -36.45 6.55 -3.17
N ASP A 266 -36.82 7.66 -3.80
CA ASP A 266 -36.41 9.02 -3.42
C ASP A 266 -34.89 9.27 -3.37
N GLY A 267 -34.11 8.63 -4.25
CA GLY A 267 -32.67 8.89 -4.35
C GLY A 267 -31.80 8.12 -3.35
N ALA A 268 -32.34 7.10 -2.68
CA ALA A 268 -31.60 6.28 -1.72
C ALA A 268 -30.57 5.35 -2.35
N SER A 269 -30.63 5.13 -3.67
CA SER A 269 -29.79 4.15 -4.37
C SER A 269 -28.44 4.70 -4.81
N LEU A 270 -27.48 3.81 -5.07
CA LEU A 270 -26.20 4.19 -5.67
C LEU A 270 -26.39 4.75 -7.09
N ALA A 271 -27.32 4.17 -7.86
CA ALA A 271 -27.62 4.63 -9.21
C ALA A 271 -28.09 6.10 -9.20
N ASP A 272 -29.03 6.43 -8.31
CA ASP A 272 -29.51 7.81 -8.14
C ASP A 272 -28.41 8.75 -7.63
N PHE A 273 -27.55 8.27 -6.72
CA PHE A 273 -26.44 9.04 -6.20
C PHE A 273 -25.44 9.43 -7.29
N ILE A 274 -25.08 8.51 -8.18
CA ILE A 274 -24.21 8.79 -9.33
C ILE A 274 -24.90 9.76 -10.29
N ALA A 275 -26.16 9.49 -10.65
CA ALA A 275 -26.90 10.32 -11.61
C ALA A 275 -27.12 11.76 -11.12
N SER A 276 -27.24 11.97 -9.81
CA SER A 276 -27.42 13.29 -9.18
C SER A 276 -26.14 14.11 -9.01
N HIS A 277 -24.96 13.50 -9.16
CA HIS A 277 -23.66 14.16 -9.01
C HIS A 277 -22.77 14.03 -10.26
N PRO A 278 -23.25 14.41 -11.46
CA PRO A 278 -22.52 14.20 -12.72
C PRO A 278 -21.22 15.02 -12.85
N SER A 279 -20.97 15.98 -11.95
CA SER A 279 -19.74 16.78 -11.92
C SER A 279 -18.60 16.11 -11.14
N VAL A 280 -18.85 14.96 -10.52
CA VAL A 280 -17.86 14.20 -9.74
C VAL A 280 -17.62 12.87 -10.43
N ASP A 281 -16.35 12.49 -10.60
CA ASP A 281 -16.02 11.20 -11.17
C ASP A 281 -16.27 10.08 -10.16
N HIS A 282 -17.18 9.16 -10.53
CA HIS A 282 -17.58 8.02 -9.71
C HIS A 282 -16.90 6.73 -10.19
N TYR A 283 -15.87 6.29 -9.49
CA TYR A 283 -15.17 5.04 -9.82
C TYR A 283 -15.82 3.84 -9.14
N LEU A 284 -15.97 2.75 -9.87
CA LEU A 284 -16.57 1.51 -9.39
C LEU A 284 -15.52 0.40 -9.45
N ILE A 285 -15.15 -0.19 -8.30
CA ILE A 285 -14.26 -1.37 -8.26
C ILE A 285 -15.07 -2.65 -8.10
N SER A 286 -14.37 -3.80 -8.06
CA SER A 286 -14.92 -5.16 -8.11
C SER A 286 -15.30 -5.67 -9.51
N PHE A 287 -15.08 -4.86 -10.56
CA PHE A 287 -15.18 -5.31 -11.95
C PHE A 287 -14.01 -6.23 -12.31
N LYS A 288 -14.31 -7.34 -13.00
CA LYS A 288 -13.30 -8.26 -13.56
C LYS A 288 -13.04 -8.00 -15.05
N ASN A 289 -14.11 -7.64 -15.76
CA ASN A 289 -14.12 -7.27 -17.16
C ASN A 289 -15.38 -6.42 -17.38
N ALA A 290 -15.22 -5.12 -17.58
CA ALA A 290 -16.33 -4.19 -17.77
C ALA A 290 -16.94 -4.25 -19.18
N GLN A 291 -16.28 -4.91 -20.13
CA GLN A 291 -16.83 -5.18 -21.47
C GLN A 291 -17.40 -6.60 -21.59
N GLY A 292 -17.37 -7.39 -20.52
CA GLY A 292 -17.91 -8.75 -20.48
C GLY A 292 -19.39 -8.80 -20.10
N ASP A 293 -19.85 -10.01 -19.74
CA ASP A 293 -21.20 -10.21 -19.24
C ASP A 293 -21.34 -9.62 -17.82
N LEU A 294 -22.13 -8.55 -17.71
CA LEU A 294 -22.42 -7.87 -16.45
C LEU A 294 -23.82 -8.20 -15.96
N TYR A 295 -24.00 -8.22 -14.64
CA TYR A 295 -25.33 -8.18 -14.04
C TYR A 295 -26.03 -6.87 -14.41
N ALA A 296 -27.37 -6.90 -14.50
CA ALA A 296 -28.18 -5.73 -14.85
C ALA A 296 -27.84 -4.49 -14.01
N THR A 297 -27.62 -4.67 -12.71
CA THR A 297 -27.24 -3.57 -11.80
C THR A 297 -25.88 -2.98 -12.14
N GLY A 298 -24.87 -3.80 -12.44
CA GLY A 298 -23.55 -3.31 -12.87
C GLY A 298 -23.62 -2.53 -14.18
N HIS A 299 -24.44 -3.00 -15.13
CA HIS A 299 -24.68 -2.28 -16.39
C HIS A 299 -25.41 -0.95 -16.17
N ASP A 300 -26.41 -0.91 -15.30
CA ASP A 300 -27.14 0.32 -14.97
C ASP A 300 -26.23 1.36 -14.30
N LEU A 301 -25.41 0.95 -13.32
CA LEU A 301 -24.45 1.86 -12.66
C LEU A 301 -23.46 2.51 -13.64
N ILE A 302 -22.99 1.76 -14.64
CA ILE A 302 -22.16 2.32 -15.72
C ILE A 302 -22.99 3.28 -16.57
N GLY A 303 -24.24 2.92 -16.89
CA GLY A 303 -25.18 3.74 -17.65
C GLY A 303 -25.48 5.09 -16.98
N GLN A 304 -25.46 5.17 -15.65
CA GLN A 304 -25.64 6.43 -14.89
C GLN A 304 -24.38 7.32 -14.85
N GLY A 305 -23.24 6.85 -15.39
CA GLY A 305 -21.97 7.60 -15.41
C GLY A 305 -20.88 7.01 -14.51
N GLY A 306 -21.10 5.84 -13.91
CA GLY A 306 -20.07 5.13 -13.16
C GLY A 306 -18.90 4.67 -14.04
N ILE A 307 -17.68 4.91 -13.60
CA ILE A 307 -16.45 4.57 -14.30
C ILE A 307 -15.94 3.23 -13.74
N PRO A 308 -16.05 2.12 -14.46
CA PRO A 308 -15.57 0.84 -13.97
C PRO A 308 -14.04 0.83 -13.94
N LEU A 309 -13.50 0.32 -12.83
CA LEU A 309 -12.09 0.08 -12.60
C LEU A 309 -11.89 -1.40 -12.27
N GLU A 310 -11.17 -2.08 -13.16
CA GLU A 310 -11.05 -3.52 -13.13
C GLU A 310 -9.87 -3.98 -12.27
N ASN A 311 -10.05 -5.12 -11.60
CA ASN A 311 -8.99 -5.92 -11.00
C ASN A 311 -7.96 -5.17 -10.13
N ILE A 312 -8.41 -4.21 -9.32
CA ILE A 312 -7.58 -3.48 -8.35
C ILE A 312 -8.15 -3.64 -6.93
N SER A 313 -7.28 -3.62 -5.92
CA SER A 313 -7.74 -3.61 -4.51
C SER A 313 -8.30 -2.25 -4.10
N PHE A 314 -9.04 -2.23 -2.98
CA PHE A 314 -9.61 -0.99 -2.45
C PHE A 314 -8.52 -0.01 -2.04
N GLU A 315 -7.52 -0.48 -1.30
CA GLU A 315 -6.41 0.30 -0.75
C GLU A 315 -5.57 0.92 -1.87
N ALA A 316 -5.26 0.12 -2.90
CA ALA A 316 -4.55 0.57 -4.08
C ALA A 316 -5.37 1.58 -4.89
N ALA A 317 -6.67 1.36 -5.06
CA ALA A 317 -7.56 2.26 -5.79
C ALA A 317 -7.72 3.61 -5.10
N VAL A 318 -8.01 3.65 -3.78
CA VAL A 318 -8.09 4.89 -3.01
C VAL A 318 -6.81 5.70 -3.16
N THR A 319 -5.67 5.04 -2.98
CA THR A 319 -4.36 5.70 -3.11
C THR A 319 -4.12 6.19 -4.52
N LYS A 320 -4.50 5.41 -5.55
CA LYS A 320 -4.33 5.79 -6.95
C LYS A 320 -5.15 7.01 -7.32
N LEU A 321 -6.37 7.15 -6.78
CA LEU A 321 -7.21 8.34 -6.96
C LEU A 321 -6.53 9.59 -6.37
N TYR A 322 -5.96 9.49 -5.16
CA TYR A 322 -5.22 10.60 -4.59
C TYR A 322 -4.08 11.06 -5.51
N PHE A 323 -3.32 10.13 -6.08
CA PHE A 323 -2.27 10.47 -7.04
C PHE A 323 -2.84 11.05 -8.33
N ALA A 324 -3.91 10.46 -8.90
CA ALA A 324 -4.51 10.88 -10.16
C ALA A 324 -5.05 12.32 -10.14
N TYR A 325 -5.70 12.71 -9.05
CA TYR A 325 -6.33 14.04 -8.92
C TYR A 325 -5.41 15.12 -8.35
N ASN A 326 -4.24 14.74 -7.81
CA ASN A 326 -3.26 15.69 -7.26
C ASN A 326 -2.00 15.83 -8.14
N GLN A 327 -2.12 15.49 -9.43
CA GLN A 327 -1.09 15.68 -10.43
C GLN A 327 -1.60 16.46 -11.63
N LYS A 328 -0.67 16.99 -12.43
CA LYS A 328 -0.97 17.88 -13.57
C LYS A 328 -0.39 17.38 -14.90
N GLU A 329 0.19 16.19 -14.90
CA GLU A 329 0.94 15.62 -16.02
C GLU A 329 0.02 14.89 -17.01
N THR A 330 -1.04 14.26 -16.52
CA THR A 330 -1.99 13.47 -17.30
C THR A 330 -3.44 13.71 -16.86
N ASP A 331 -4.39 13.38 -17.73
CA ASP A 331 -5.81 13.33 -17.33
C ASP A 331 -6.03 12.30 -16.19
N PRO A 332 -6.84 12.59 -15.15
CA PRO A 332 -7.05 11.66 -14.03
C PRO A 332 -7.60 10.29 -14.46
N VAL A 333 -8.55 10.25 -15.38
CA VAL A 333 -9.14 8.97 -15.87
C VAL A 333 -8.09 8.16 -16.62
N ALA A 334 -7.27 8.82 -17.45
CA ALA A 334 -6.14 8.18 -18.12
C ALA A 334 -5.10 7.66 -17.12
N TYR A 335 -4.78 8.44 -16.08
CA TYR A 335 -3.85 8.04 -15.02
C TYR A 335 -4.34 6.78 -14.30
N ILE A 336 -5.61 6.73 -13.93
CA ILE A 336 -6.21 5.62 -13.17
C ILE A 336 -6.24 4.34 -13.97
N ARG A 337 -6.46 4.42 -15.30
CA ARG A 337 -6.48 3.24 -16.19
C ARG A 337 -5.09 2.73 -16.58
N THR A 338 -4.05 3.54 -16.40
CA THR A 338 -2.67 3.16 -16.74
C THR A 338 -2.05 2.39 -15.59
N GLU A 339 -1.52 1.19 -15.84
CA GLU A 339 -0.76 0.44 -14.83
C GLU A 339 0.52 1.20 -14.47
N ARG A 340 0.79 1.37 -13.17
CA ARG A 340 1.97 2.09 -12.67
C ARG A 340 2.97 1.15 -12.02
N PHE A 341 2.49 0.18 -11.25
CA PHE A 341 3.30 -0.78 -10.53
C PHE A 341 2.50 -2.05 -10.20
N PHE A 342 2.08 -2.79 -11.22
CA PHE A 342 1.46 -4.12 -11.09
C PHE A 342 0.22 -4.16 -10.18
N GLU A 343 -0.53 -3.07 -10.06
CA GLU A 343 -1.71 -2.98 -9.20
C GLU A 343 -2.91 -3.76 -9.74
N PHE A 344 -2.92 -4.08 -11.05
CA PHE A 344 -3.98 -4.86 -11.69
C PHE A 344 -3.63 -6.35 -11.71
N VAL A 345 -4.66 -7.22 -11.66
CA VAL A 345 -4.51 -8.70 -11.56
C VAL A 345 -5.32 -9.45 -12.61
#